data_AF-A0A2I0H260-F1
#
_entry.id   AF-A0A2I0H260-F1
#
_cell.length_a   1.000
_cell.length_b   1.000
_cell.length_c   1.000
_cell.angle_alpha   90.00
_cell.angle_beta   90.00
_cell.angle_gamma   90.00
#
_symmetry.space_group_name_H-M   'P 1'
#
loop_
_entity.id
_entity.type
_entity.pdbx_description
1 polymer ?
#
loop_
_entity_poly.entity_id
_entity_poly.type
_entity_poly.pdbx_seq_one_letter_code
_entity_poly.pdbx_strand_id
1 'polypeptide(L)'
;MDGGSVSAGEGQAPTSWEELYNINLIPSELFLKFRKEVQGIRVGLNLEFCNAPTNDFRANIVLKPLSPERRWKFMYEPVHQDIHLLSKKIPVTRFLNLQ
;
A
#
# COMPACT_ATOMS: atom_id res chain seq x y z
N MET A 1 -6.39 2.62 -56.58
CA MET A 1 -5.02 2.10 -56.70
C MET A 1 -4.22 2.88 -55.67
N ASP A 2 -4.37 2.49 -54.42
CA ASP A 2 -3.48 1.54 -53.71
C ASP A 2 -2.26 2.32 -53.21
N GLY A 3 -1.92 2.40 -51.94
CA GLY A 3 -2.25 1.54 -50.82
C GLY A 3 -0.97 1.38 -50.00
N GLY A 4 -1.05 1.61 -48.69
CA GLY A 4 -0.03 1.23 -47.70
C GLY A 4 1.14 2.20 -47.56
N SER A 5 1.69 2.47 -46.37
CA SER A 5 1.38 1.99 -45.02
C SER A 5 2.06 2.98 -44.07
N VAL A 6 1.27 3.62 -43.21
CA VAL A 6 1.80 4.31 -42.04
C VAL A 6 2.29 3.23 -41.06
N SER A 7 3.60 3.05 -40.99
CA SER A 7 4.24 2.33 -39.88
C SER A 7 5.46 3.11 -39.43
N ALA A 8 5.21 4.22 -38.72
CA ALA A 8 6.21 4.83 -37.84
C ALA A 8 5.81 4.48 -36.41
N GLY A 9 5.88 3.19 -36.11
CA GLY A 9 5.53 2.60 -34.82
C GLY A 9 6.67 1.80 -34.25
N GLU A 10 7.91 2.27 -34.40
CA GLU A 10 9.07 1.71 -33.71
C GLU A 10 9.94 2.87 -33.21
N GLY A 11 10.01 3.01 -31.88
CA GLY A 11 10.95 3.83 -31.12
C GLY A 11 11.43 5.12 -31.81
N GLN A 12 10.68 6.21 -31.67
CA GLN A 12 11.23 7.54 -31.94
C GLN A 12 12.52 7.68 -31.11
N ALA A 13 13.65 7.83 -31.81
CA ALA A 13 14.90 8.17 -31.16
C ALA A 13 14.68 9.47 -30.38
N PRO A 14 15.20 9.60 -29.14
CA PRO A 14 15.00 10.79 -28.33
C PRO A 14 15.43 12.01 -29.14
N THR A 15 14.52 12.97 -29.27
CA THR A 15 14.64 14.09 -30.21
C THR A 15 15.52 15.20 -29.63
N SER A 16 15.88 15.09 -28.34
CA SER A 16 16.67 16.06 -27.61
C SER A 16 17.60 15.42 -26.59
N TRP A 17 18.69 16.12 -26.26
CA TRP A 17 19.59 15.72 -25.19
C TRP A 17 18.91 15.74 -23.82
N GLU A 18 17.93 16.64 -23.63
CA GLU A 18 17.10 16.69 -22.42
C GLU A 18 16.29 15.41 -22.21
N GLU A 19 15.80 14.76 -23.28
CA GLU A 19 15.08 13.48 -23.17
C GLU A 19 16.01 12.32 -22.79
N LEU A 20 17.23 12.29 -23.31
CA LEU A 20 18.25 11.27 -22.97
C LEU A 20 18.69 11.33 -21.50
N TYR A 21 18.68 12.53 -20.91
CA TYR A 21 19.15 12.77 -19.54
C TYR A 21 18.03 13.19 -18.59
N ASN A 22 16.76 12.91 -18.92
CA ASN A 22 15.65 13.14 -18.02
C ASN A 22 15.62 12.09 -16.91
N ILE A 23 16.31 12.37 -15.81
CA ILE A 23 16.24 11.56 -14.60
C ILE A 23 14.99 12.00 -13.83
N ASN A 24 13.93 11.21 -13.90
CA ASN A 24 12.76 11.42 -13.05
C ASN A 24 13.12 11.07 -11.59
N LEU A 25 13.28 12.11 -10.77
CA LEU A 25 13.60 11.97 -9.34
C LEU A 25 12.36 11.74 -8.46
N ILE A 26 11.15 11.78 -9.03
CA ILE A 26 9.92 11.55 -8.27
C ILE A 26 9.76 10.04 -8.07
N PRO A 27 9.70 9.56 -6.81
CA PRO A 27 9.47 8.14 -6.57
C PRO A 27 8.07 7.74 -7.05
N SER A 28 7.99 6.60 -7.72
CA SER A 28 6.71 5.99 -8.13
C SER A 28 5.85 5.63 -6.92
N GLU A 29 6.48 5.32 -5.79
CA GLU A 29 5.84 4.91 -4.54
C GLU A 29 6.47 5.63 -3.32
N LEU A 30 5.63 6.13 -2.42
CA LEU A 30 6.06 6.74 -1.16
C LEU A 30 5.34 6.08 0.03
N PHE A 31 6.12 5.57 0.98
CA PHE A 31 5.60 4.92 2.19
C PHE A 31 5.97 5.73 3.44
N LEU A 32 4.97 6.23 4.15
CA LEU A 32 5.13 6.92 5.43
C LEU A 32 4.54 6.06 6.54
N LYS A 33 5.35 5.72 7.54
CA LYS A 33 4.93 4.88 8.68
C LYS A 33 5.17 5.63 9.99
N PHE A 34 4.10 6.18 10.53
CA PHE A 34 4.11 6.77 11.87
C PHE A 34 3.92 5.67 12.90
N ARG A 35 4.67 5.75 14.00
CA ARG A 35 4.60 4.81 15.12
C ARG A 35 4.68 5.59 16.42
N LYS A 36 3.76 5.30 17.33
CA LYS A 36 3.77 5.83 18.70
C LYS A 36 3.41 4.73 19.68
N GLU A 37 4.09 4.72 20.81
CA GLU A 37 3.81 3.82 21.91
C GLU A 37 2.99 4.57 22.96
N VAL A 38 1.85 3.99 23.36
CA VAL A 38 0.92 4.57 24.33
C VAL A 38 0.46 3.45 25.24
N GLN A 39 0.76 3.55 26.54
CA GLN A 39 0.26 2.64 27.58
C GLN A 39 0.40 1.13 27.24
N GLY A 40 1.54 0.72 26.67
CA GLY A 40 1.77 -0.69 26.33
C GLY A 40 1.19 -1.15 24.98
N ILE A 41 0.63 -0.22 24.20
CA ILE A 41 0.11 -0.45 22.84
C ILE A 41 0.96 0.36 21.85
N ARG A 42 1.30 -0.27 20.72
CA ARG A 42 1.83 0.41 19.54
C ARG A 42 0.68 0.84 18.64
N VAL A 43 0.56 2.14 18.47
CA VAL A 43 -0.31 2.80 17.51
C VAL A 43 0.51 3.15 16.28
N GLY A 44 -0.02 2.86 15.10
CA GLY A 44 0.64 3.18 13.84
C GLY A 44 -0.32 3.70 12.80
N LEU A 45 0.19 4.57 11.94
CA LEU A 45 -0.47 5.00 10.70
C LEU A 45 0.49 4.69 9.56
N ASN A 46 0.06 3.91 8.57
CA ASN A 46 0.77 3.77 7.30
C ASN A 46 0.03 4.57 6.25
N LEU A 47 0.77 5.37 5.50
CA LEU A 47 0.31 6.04 4.29
C LEU A 47 1.18 5.54 3.15
N GLU A 48 0.52 5.11 2.07
CA GLU A 48 1.15 4.61 0.86
C GLU A 48 0.60 5.45 -0.28
N PHE A 49 1.47 6.07 -1.07
CA PHE A 49 1.11 6.89 -2.22
C PHE A 49 1.76 6.28 -3.46
N CYS A 50 0.96 5.95 -4.47
CA CYS A 50 1.41 5.34 -5.71
C CYS A 50 1.06 6.26 -6.88
N ASN A 51 2.07 6.86 -7.52
CA ASN A 51 1.88 7.86 -8.58
C ASN A 51 1.48 7.27 -9.94
N ALA A 52 1.45 5.95 -10.12
CA ALA A 52 1.16 5.33 -11.42
C ALA A 52 0.35 4.03 -11.28
N PRO A 53 -0.60 3.74 -12.20
CA PRO A 53 -1.07 4.58 -13.32
C PRO A 53 -2.19 5.58 -12.95
N THR A 54 -2.83 5.45 -11.78
CA THR A 54 -4.07 6.21 -11.47
C THR A 54 -3.95 7.15 -10.27
N ASN A 55 -2.73 7.38 -9.76
CA ASN A 55 -2.47 8.13 -8.52
C ASN A 55 -3.34 7.63 -7.35
N ASP A 56 -2.95 6.48 -6.79
CA ASP A 56 -3.68 5.83 -5.70
C ASP A 56 -3.04 6.14 -4.35
N PHE A 57 -3.86 6.14 -3.30
CA PHE A 57 -3.39 6.30 -1.93
C PHE A 57 -4.07 5.31 -1.01
N ARG A 58 -3.29 4.74 -0.10
CA ARG A 58 -3.80 3.83 0.94
C ARG A 58 -3.38 4.34 2.30
N ALA A 59 -4.34 4.35 3.22
CA ALA A 59 -4.10 4.61 4.63
C ALA A 59 -4.50 3.39 5.45
N ASN A 60 -3.66 2.97 6.39
CA ASN A 60 -4.07 2.02 7.42
C ASN A 60 -3.68 2.47 8.83
N ILE A 61 -4.61 2.29 9.76
CA ILE A 61 -4.38 2.46 11.18
C ILE A 61 -4.06 1.08 11.75
N VAL A 62 -2.98 0.97 12.51
CA VAL A 62 -2.51 -0.28 13.10
C VAL A 62 -2.46 -0.14 14.61
N LEU A 63 -3.08 -1.08 15.31
CA LEU A 63 -2.99 -1.21 16.76
C LEU A 63 -2.46 -2.61 17.08
N LYS A 64 -1.42 -2.69 17.89
CA LYS A 64 -0.93 -3.96 18.41
C LYS A 64 -0.30 -3.76 19.78
N PRO A 65 -0.34 -4.74 20.68
CA PRO A 65 0.31 -4.62 21.99
C PRO A 65 1.83 -4.67 21.81
N LEU A 66 2.55 -4.11 22.77
CA LEU A 66 4.02 -4.19 22.83
C LEU A 66 4.50 -5.52 23.42
N SER A 67 3.68 -6.12 24.30
CA SER A 67 4.02 -7.39 24.95
C SER A 67 4.00 -8.53 23.91
N PRO A 68 5.08 -9.34 23.82
CA PRO A 68 5.17 -10.46 22.89
C PRO A 68 4.19 -11.61 23.23
N GLU A 69 3.70 -11.68 24.46
CA GLU A 69 2.71 -12.68 24.88
C GLU A 69 1.32 -12.37 24.34
N ARG A 70 1.00 -11.09 24.17
CA ARG A 70 -0.27 -10.62 23.63
C ARG A 70 -0.15 -10.56 22.11
N ARG A 71 -0.58 -11.61 21.41
CA ARG A 71 -0.45 -11.69 19.94
C ARG A 71 -1.74 -11.31 19.24
N TRP A 72 -1.97 -10.01 19.11
CA TRP A 72 -3.01 -9.45 18.25
C TRP A 72 -2.51 -8.22 17.48
N LYS A 73 -3.10 -7.96 16.32
CA LYS A 73 -2.85 -6.80 15.46
C LYS A 73 -4.18 -6.45 14.81
N PHE A 74 -4.74 -5.33 15.24
CA PHE A 74 -5.89 -4.72 14.61
C PHE A 74 -5.40 -3.77 13.51
N MET A 75 -6.05 -3.80 12.37
CA MET A 75 -5.82 -2.88 11.26
C MET A 75 -7.15 -2.39 10.75
N TYR A 76 -7.21 -1.10 10.44
CA TYR A 76 -8.38 -0.48 9.85
C TYR A 76 -7.96 0.30 8.62
N GLU A 77 -8.69 0.13 7.52
CA GLU A 77 -8.49 0.81 6.25
C GLU A 77 -9.66 1.76 6.00
N PRO A 78 -9.51 3.07 6.27
CA PRO A 78 -10.65 3.99 6.29
C PRO A 78 -11.41 4.10 4.97
N VAL A 79 -10.71 4.04 3.84
CA VAL A 79 -11.29 4.20 2.50
C VAL A 79 -12.20 3.02 2.14
N HIS A 80 -11.72 1.80 2.39
CA HIS A 80 -12.48 0.58 2.13
C HIS A 80 -13.44 0.24 3.26
N GLN A 81 -13.34 0.95 4.39
CA GLN A 81 -14.04 0.66 5.64
C GLN A 81 -13.76 -0.76 6.17
N ASP A 82 -12.64 -1.34 5.75
CA ASP A 82 -12.26 -2.70 6.08
C ASP A 82 -11.57 -2.78 7.45
N ILE A 83 -12.01 -3.75 8.25
CA ILE A 83 -11.46 -4.02 9.57
C ILE A 83 -10.81 -5.40 9.55
N HIS A 84 -9.49 -5.44 9.78
CA HIS A 84 -8.75 -6.69 9.88
C HIS A 84 -8.28 -6.90 11.32
N LEU A 85 -8.67 -8.03 11.93
CA LEU A 85 -8.17 -8.44 13.24
C LEU A 85 -7.34 -9.71 13.10
N LEU A 86 -6.02 -9.56 13.16
CA LEU A 86 -5.10 -10.69 13.20
C LEU A 86 -4.82 -11.03 14.66
N SER A 87 -5.00 -12.28 15.03
CA SER A 87 -4.66 -12.78 16.36
C SER A 87 -4.05 -14.17 16.24
N LYS A 88 -3.24 -14.58 17.22
CA LYS A 88 -2.93 -16.01 17.34
C LYS A 88 -4.26 -16.73 17.59
N LYS A 89 -4.55 -17.76 16.77
CA LYS A 89 -5.75 -18.63 16.82
C LYS A 89 -6.49 -18.46 18.14
N ILE A 90 -7.54 -17.62 18.13
CA ILE A 90 -8.48 -17.59 19.25
C ILE A 90 -9.03 -19.02 19.31
N PRO A 91 -8.91 -19.75 20.42
CA PRO A 91 -9.61 -21.02 20.56
C PRO A 91 -11.11 -20.71 20.65
N VAL A 92 -11.73 -20.48 19.48
CA VAL A 92 -13.15 -20.15 19.35
C VAL A 92 -14.04 -21.32 19.76
N THR A 93 -13.45 -22.52 19.85
CA THR A 93 -14.11 -23.76 20.28
C THR A 93 -14.70 -23.69 21.69
N ARG A 94 -14.28 -22.76 22.55
CA ARG A 94 -14.87 -22.59 23.89
C ARG A 94 -16.03 -21.57 23.95
N PHE A 95 -16.19 -20.73 22.92
CA PHE A 95 -17.11 -19.58 22.96
C PHE A 95 -18.13 -19.55 21.82
N LEU A 96 -17.99 -20.40 20.80
CA LEU A 96 -18.98 -20.59 19.73
C LEU A 96 -19.47 -22.04 19.78
N ASN A 97 -20.63 -22.23 20.44
CA ASN A 97 -21.42 -23.44 20.30
C ASN A 97 -22.51 -23.14 19.27
N LEU A 98 -22.22 -23.44 18.00
CA LEU A 98 -23.22 -23.39 16.92
C LEU A 98 -23.96 -24.73 16.94
N GLN A 99 -24.89 -24.87 17.87
CA GLN A 99 -25.87 -25.96 17.92
C GLN A 99 -27.23 -25.44 17.47
#